data_AF-A3F4W2-F1
#
_entry.id   AF-A3F4W2-F1
#
_cell.length_a   1.000
_cell.length_b   1.000
_cell.length_c   1.000
_cell.angle_alpha   90.00
_cell.angle_beta   90.00
_cell.angle_gamma   90.00
#
_symmetry.space_group_name_H-M   'P 1'
#
loop_
_entity.id
_entity.type
_entity.pdbx_description
1 polymer ?
#
loop_
_entity_poly.entity_id
_entity_poly.type
_entity_poly.pdbx_seq_one_letter_code
_entity_poly.pdbx_strand_id
1 'polypeptide(L)'
;QEADTYRAIRYNLETEWKNTFPYVREMDREELFDKGRNEILDNLVSLSTIPSVKWEKKIKERLWQKLQSYVFEHIFEPAQLKTNLGSYQTFVDVLLRDWSQHELPQTCVQVGWEVLYDELERAAKDAEHSRGYDHIFDKLKKEVITQTRNRHQWDGKAITRLRVIQGTTLDDHTVHTKAQWDAAVNFLEDALYARIKEVNQLISDLRGPGLLSRWVH
;
A
#
# COMPACT_ATOMS: atom_id res chain seq x y z
N GLN A 1 38.23 -6.83 45.38
CA GLN A 1 37.25 -7.91 45.62
C GLN A 1 36.08 -7.81 44.66
N GLU A 2 35.28 -6.73 44.65
CA GLU A 2 34.15 -6.61 43.68
C GLU A 2 34.59 -6.64 42.20
N ALA A 3 35.68 -5.95 41.84
CA ALA A 3 36.20 -5.95 40.47
C ALA A 3 36.66 -7.34 39.99
N ASP A 4 37.18 -8.17 40.88
CA ASP A 4 37.63 -9.54 40.57
C ASP A 4 36.43 -10.48 40.42
N THR A 5 35.37 -10.28 41.22
CA THR A 5 34.09 -10.99 41.05
C THR A 5 33.41 -10.64 39.72
N TYR A 6 33.44 -9.37 39.29
CA TYR A 6 32.91 -8.99 37.98
C TYR A 6 33.69 -9.61 36.81
N ARG A 7 35.03 -9.68 36.90
CA ARG A 7 35.84 -10.37 35.89
C ARG A 7 35.54 -11.87 35.83
N ALA A 8 35.38 -12.52 36.97
CA ALA A 8 35.07 -13.94 37.05
C ALA A 8 33.68 -14.26 36.47
N ILE A 9 32.66 -13.45 36.78
CA ILE A 9 31.30 -13.59 36.22
C ILE A 9 31.34 -13.41 34.70
N ARG A 10 32.01 -12.36 34.21
CA ARG A 10 32.16 -12.12 32.77
C ARG A 10 32.84 -13.29 32.06
N TYR A 11 33.93 -13.81 32.62
CA TYR A 11 34.65 -14.95 32.04
C TYR A 11 33.79 -16.21 31.97
N ASN A 12 33.00 -16.49 33.02
CA ASN A 12 32.07 -17.61 33.02
C ASN A 12 30.99 -17.46 31.93
N LEU A 13 30.40 -16.26 31.79
CA LEU A 13 29.42 -15.98 30.75
C LEU A 13 30.01 -16.08 29.34
N GLU A 14 31.23 -15.57 29.13
CA GLU A 14 31.95 -15.72 27.85
C GLU A 14 32.25 -17.20 27.54
N THR A 15 32.60 -17.99 28.56
CA THR A 15 32.86 -19.44 28.41
C THR A 15 31.57 -20.20 28.09
N GLU A 16 30.47 -19.91 28.80
CA GLU A 16 29.15 -20.48 28.52
C GLU A 16 28.68 -20.11 27.11
N TRP A 17 28.87 -18.86 26.69
CA TRP A 17 28.54 -18.41 25.34
C TRP A 17 29.34 -19.15 24.27
N LYS A 18 30.67 -19.26 24.41
CA LYS A 18 31.53 -20.00 23.46
C LYS A 18 31.17 -21.48 23.36
N ASN A 19 30.81 -22.10 24.47
CA ASN A 19 30.38 -23.50 24.50
C ASN A 19 28.99 -23.70 23.88
N THR A 20 28.11 -22.72 24.03
CA THR A 20 26.74 -22.77 23.48
C THR A 20 26.71 -22.44 21.98
N PHE A 21 27.61 -21.56 21.51
CA PHE A 21 27.68 -21.09 20.13
C PHE A 21 29.07 -21.32 19.49
N PRO A 22 29.56 -22.57 19.41
CA PRO A 22 30.94 -22.86 19.00
C PRO A 22 31.26 -22.49 17.54
N TYR A 23 30.23 -22.26 16.73
CA TYR A 23 30.37 -21.90 15.31
C TYR A 23 30.00 -20.44 15.02
N VAL A 24 29.65 -19.65 16.03
CA VAL A 24 29.30 -18.24 15.88
C VAL A 24 30.53 -17.40 16.23
N ARG A 25 31.04 -16.66 15.24
CA ARG A 25 32.15 -15.72 15.45
C ARG A 25 31.69 -14.59 16.39
N GLU A 26 32.50 -14.25 17.39
CA GLU A 26 32.31 -13.04 18.19
C GLU A 26 32.39 -11.81 17.28
N MET A 27 31.36 -10.97 17.37
CA MET A 27 31.30 -9.70 16.65
C MET A 27 31.45 -8.55 17.63
N ASP A 28 32.24 -7.56 17.26
CA ASP A 28 32.31 -6.32 18.02
C ASP A 28 31.08 -5.42 17.74
N ARG A 29 31.03 -4.28 18.44
CA ARG A 29 29.92 -3.33 18.32
C ARG A 29 29.79 -2.74 16.92
N GLU A 30 30.90 -2.49 16.24
CA GLU A 30 30.90 -1.89 14.89
C GLU A 30 30.43 -2.92 13.87
N GLU A 31 30.91 -4.16 13.99
CA GLU A 31 30.47 -5.29 13.16
C GLU A 31 28.98 -5.57 13.33
N LEU A 32 28.43 -5.52 14.56
CA LEU A 32 26.99 -5.66 14.80
C LEU A 32 26.18 -4.51 14.19
N PHE A 33 26.70 -3.28 14.27
CA PHE A 33 26.05 -2.12 13.66
C PHE A 33 26.00 -2.23 12.13
N ASP A 34 27.13 -2.57 11.50
CA ASP A 34 27.20 -2.73 10.05
C ASP A 34 26.37 -3.91 9.55
N LYS A 35 26.34 -5.04 10.28
CA LYS A 35 25.47 -6.17 9.97
C LYS A 35 24.00 -5.74 9.99
N GLY A 36 23.54 -5.10 11.06
CA GLY A 36 22.16 -4.62 11.17
C GLY A 36 21.81 -3.60 10.08
N ARG A 37 22.73 -2.68 9.75
CA ARG A 37 22.54 -1.72 8.65
C ARG A 37 22.38 -2.43 7.32
N ASN A 38 23.25 -3.38 7.00
CA ASN A 38 23.22 -4.10 5.73
C ASN A 38 21.94 -4.91 5.58
N GLU A 39 21.49 -5.61 6.63
CA GLU A 39 20.23 -6.36 6.57
C GLU A 39 19.00 -5.46 6.34
N ILE A 40 19.00 -4.23 6.87
CA ILE A 40 17.93 -3.26 6.59
C ILE A 40 18.00 -2.80 5.12
N LEU A 41 19.20 -2.53 4.61
CA LEU A 41 19.40 -2.12 3.22
C LEU A 41 19.04 -3.24 2.24
N ASP A 42 19.30 -4.50 2.57
CA ASP A 42 18.94 -5.64 1.74
C ASP A 42 17.42 -5.73 1.53
N ASN A 43 16.63 -5.46 2.58
CA ASN A 43 15.17 -5.36 2.45
C ASN A 43 14.75 -4.24 1.48
N LEU A 44 15.46 -3.10 1.45
CA LEU A 44 15.19 -2.03 0.48
C LEU A 44 15.60 -2.44 -0.94
N VAL A 45 16.73 -3.11 -1.10
CA VAL A 45 17.19 -3.61 -2.41
C VAL A 45 16.18 -4.62 -2.97
N SER A 46 15.53 -5.42 -2.12
CA SER A 46 14.51 -6.37 -2.57
C SER A 46 13.33 -5.69 -3.28
N LEU A 47 12.99 -4.44 -2.96
CA LEU A 47 11.93 -3.70 -3.66
C LEU A 47 12.24 -3.48 -5.13
N SER A 48 13.52 -3.33 -5.48
CA SER A 48 13.97 -3.19 -6.87
C SER A 48 13.79 -4.48 -7.69
N THR A 49 13.63 -5.62 -7.02
CA THR A 49 13.39 -6.91 -7.68
C THR A 49 11.92 -7.13 -8.04
N ILE A 50 11.01 -6.29 -7.53
CA ILE A 50 9.57 -6.38 -7.79
C ILE A 50 9.30 -5.90 -9.24
N PRO A 51 8.70 -6.74 -10.11
CA PRO A 51 8.41 -6.36 -11.49
C PRO A 51 7.43 -5.18 -11.58
N SER A 52 7.59 -4.32 -12.60
CA SER A 52 6.71 -3.16 -12.85
C SER A 52 5.23 -3.55 -12.93
N VAL A 53 4.91 -4.66 -13.58
CA VAL A 53 3.54 -5.19 -13.70
C VAL A 53 2.90 -5.46 -12.33
N LYS A 54 3.69 -5.91 -11.35
CA LYS A 54 3.21 -6.15 -9.99
C LYS A 54 2.92 -4.83 -9.26
N TRP A 55 3.76 -3.81 -9.46
CA TRP A 55 3.52 -2.46 -8.94
C TRP A 55 2.25 -1.85 -9.53
N GLU A 56 2.12 -1.87 -10.86
CA GLU A 56 0.95 -1.33 -11.56
C GLU A 56 -0.34 -1.98 -11.07
N LYS A 57 -0.36 -3.31 -10.94
CA LYS A 57 -1.51 -4.04 -10.42
C LYS A 57 -1.90 -3.57 -9.02
N LYS A 58 -0.94 -3.53 -8.08
CA LYS A 58 -1.21 -3.15 -6.68
C LYS A 58 -1.63 -1.70 -6.54
N ILE A 59 -1.01 -0.80 -7.29
CA ILE A 59 -1.37 0.62 -7.33
C ILE A 59 -2.79 0.76 -7.90
N LYS A 60 -3.11 0.11 -9.01
CA LYS A 60 -4.45 0.16 -9.62
C LYS A 60 -5.54 -0.34 -8.67
N GLU A 61 -5.31 -1.48 -8.02
CA GLU A 61 -6.23 -2.04 -7.03
C GLU A 61 -6.45 -1.09 -5.85
N ARG A 62 -5.37 -0.57 -5.26
CA ARG A 62 -5.46 0.36 -4.13
C ARG A 62 -6.06 1.71 -4.51
N LEU A 63 -5.78 2.21 -5.71
CA LEU A 63 -6.42 3.42 -6.24
C LEU A 63 -7.92 3.21 -6.32
N TRP A 64 -8.38 2.15 -6.98
CA TRP A 64 -9.81 1.91 -7.11
C TRP A 64 -10.51 1.76 -5.75
N GLN A 65 -9.90 1.03 -4.81
CA GLN A 65 -10.41 0.91 -3.43
C GLN A 65 -10.67 2.26 -2.75
N LYS A 66 -9.79 3.24 -2.96
CA LYS A 66 -9.90 4.59 -2.37
C LYS A 66 -10.83 5.52 -3.15
N LEU A 67 -10.84 5.39 -4.47
CA LEU A 67 -11.51 6.35 -5.36
C LEU A 67 -12.96 5.98 -5.66
N GLN A 68 -13.33 4.69 -5.59
CA GLN A 68 -14.65 4.21 -6.03
C GLN A 68 -15.83 4.92 -5.33
N SER A 69 -15.74 5.15 -4.02
CA SER A 69 -16.82 5.80 -3.27
C SER A 69 -17.03 7.24 -3.75
N TYR A 70 -15.95 8.00 -3.94
CA TYR A 70 -16.02 9.34 -4.52
C TYR A 70 -16.63 9.31 -5.92
N VAL A 71 -16.14 8.43 -6.79
CA VAL A 71 -16.62 8.30 -8.18
C VAL A 71 -18.12 8.01 -8.22
N PHE A 72 -18.61 7.09 -7.40
CA PHE A 72 -20.04 6.78 -7.39
C PHE A 72 -20.88 7.89 -6.76
N GLU A 73 -20.53 8.32 -5.56
CA GLU A 73 -21.37 9.22 -4.74
C GLU A 73 -21.34 10.66 -5.26
N HIS A 74 -20.22 11.11 -5.82
CA HIS A 74 -20.03 12.51 -6.20
C HIS A 74 -20.10 12.73 -7.72
N ILE A 75 -19.90 11.69 -8.54
CA ILE A 75 -19.92 11.82 -10.01
C ILE A 75 -21.10 11.07 -10.61
N PHE A 76 -21.15 9.74 -10.48
CA PHE A 76 -22.15 8.93 -11.18
C PHE A 76 -23.58 9.14 -10.66
N GLU A 77 -23.81 9.02 -9.35
CA GLU A 77 -25.15 9.14 -8.76
C GLU A 77 -25.78 10.52 -9.01
N PRO A 78 -25.09 11.66 -8.79
CA PRO A 78 -25.66 12.97 -9.11
C PRO A 78 -25.89 13.18 -10.61
N ALA A 79 -25.07 12.55 -11.47
CA ALA A 79 -25.22 12.66 -12.91
C ALA A 79 -26.49 11.95 -13.43
N GLN A 80 -27.02 10.95 -12.72
CA GLN A 80 -28.28 10.26 -13.09
C GLN A 80 -29.49 11.20 -13.15
N LEU A 81 -29.46 12.32 -12.42
CA LEU A 81 -30.54 13.31 -12.43
C LEU A 81 -30.58 14.15 -13.72
N LYS A 82 -29.58 14.02 -14.60
CA LYS A 82 -29.50 14.75 -15.87
C LYS A 82 -30.30 14.01 -16.93
N THR A 83 -31.27 14.70 -17.52
CA THR A 83 -32.24 14.10 -18.47
C THR A 83 -31.78 14.14 -19.92
N ASN A 84 -30.77 14.94 -20.27
CA ASN A 84 -30.23 15.02 -21.61
C ASN A 84 -28.73 14.73 -21.63
N LEU A 85 -28.26 14.08 -22.71
CA LEU A 85 -26.89 13.59 -22.84
C LEU A 85 -25.85 14.71 -22.76
N GLY A 86 -26.10 15.85 -23.40
CA GLY A 86 -25.16 16.99 -23.37
C GLY A 86 -24.97 17.56 -21.97
N SER A 87 -26.05 17.66 -21.19
CA SER A 87 -26.02 18.11 -19.79
C SER A 87 -25.38 17.08 -18.86
N TYR A 88 -25.57 15.79 -19.13
CA TYR A 88 -24.89 14.71 -18.42
C TYR A 88 -23.38 14.80 -18.64
N GLN A 89 -22.95 14.86 -19.91
CA GLN A 89 -21.54 14.93 -20.28
C GLN A 89 -20.88 16.17 -19.66
N THR A 90 -21.45 17.34 -19.88
CA THR A 90 -20.91 18.60 -19.32
C THR A 90 -20.80 18.54 -17.80
N PHE A 91 -21.78 17.94 -17.11
CA PHE A 91 -21.78 17.81 -15.66
C PHE A 91 -20.66 16.88 -15.17
N VAL A 92 -20.50 15.70 -15.78
CA VAL A 92 -19.43 14.75 -15.46
C VAL A 92 -18.06 15.36 -15.73
N ASP A 93 -17.89 16.03 -16.88
CA ASP A 93 -16.62 16.66 -17.26
C ASP A 93 -16.20 17.74 -16.25
N VAL A 94 -17.14 18.58 -15.80
CA VAL A 94 -16.87 19.61 -14.78
C VAL A 94 -16.40 18.98 -13.48
N LEU A 95 -17.05 17.91 -13.01
CA LEU A 95 -16.71 17.24 -11.76
C LEU A 95 -15.37 16.50 -11.84
N LEU A 96 -15.11 15.78 -12.94
CA LEU A 96 -13.83 15.11 -13.17
C LEU A 96 -12.68 16.12 -13.21
N ARG A 97 -12.88 17.25 -13.90
CA ARG A 97 -11.88 18.31 -13.97
C ARG A 97 -11.61 18.90 -12.59
N ASP A 98 -12.64 19.24 -11.82
CA ASP A 98 -12.49 19.76 -10.47
C ASP A 98 -11.75 18.76 -9.56
N TRP A 99 -12.14 17.50 -9.59
CA TRP A 99 -11.52 16.44 -8.79
C TRP A 99 -10.04 16.23 -9.14
N SER A 100 -9.70 16.22 -10.43
CA SER A 100 -8.31 16.11 -10.91
C SER A 100 -7.42 17.29 -10.51
N GLN A 101 -8.01 18.46 -10.27
CA GLN A 101 -7.30 19.65 -9.82
C GLN A 101 -7.06 19.65 -8.31
N HIS A 102 -7.85 18.89 -7.54
CA HIS A 102 -7.83 18.96 -6.08
C HIS A 102 -7.44 17.64 -5.43
N GLU A 103 -8.40 16.75 -5.16
CA GLU A 103 -8.23 15.60 -4.27
C GLU A 103 -7.54 14.40 -4.96
N LEU A 104 -7.76 14.21 -6.26
CA LEU A 104 -7.23 13.05 -6.99
C LEU A 104 -5.70 12.98 -6.96
N PRO A 105 -4.94 14.06 -7.27
CA PRO A 105 -3.48 14.01 -7.21
C PRO A 105 -2.94 13.64 -5.82
N GLN A 106 -3.55 14.17 -4.76
CA GLN A 106 -3.15 13.91 -3.37
C GLN A 106 -3.40 12.44 -3.01
N THR A 107 -4.57 11.92 -3.39
CA THR A 107 -4.93 10.52 -3.17
C THR A 107 -3.99 9.58 -3.93
N CYS A 108 -3.61 9.92 -5.16
CA CYS A 108 -2.63 9.13 -5.92
C CYS A 108 -1.26 9.07 -5.25
N VAL A 109 -0.75 10.18 -4.71
CA VAL A 109 0.51 10.18 -3.94
C VAL A 109 0.38 9.32 -2.68
N GLN A 110 -0.73 9.45 -1.95
CA GLN A 110 -1.00 8.64 -0.76
C GLN A 110 -1.07 7.15 -1.10
N VAL A 111 -1.71 6.77 -2.20
CA VAL A 111 -1.77 5.36 -2.62
C VAL A 111 -0.38 4.84 -3.01
N GLY A 112 0.40 5.60 -3.77
CA GLY A 112 1.77 5.23 -4.10
C GLY A 112 2.62 5.01 -2.84
N TRP A 113 2.46 5.87 -1.84
CA TRP A 113 3.08 5.72 -0.53
C TRP A 113 2.66 4.43 0.19
N GLU A 114 1.36 4.20 0.32
CA GLU A 114 0.85 3.04 1.05
C GLU A 114 1.32 1.74 0.39
N VAL A 115 1.26 1.66 -0.94
CA VAL A 115 1.70 0.46 -1.67
C VAL A 115 3.21 0.24 -1.52
N LEU A 116 4.02 1.30 -1.52
CA LEU A 116 5.46 1.21 -1.30
C LEU A 116 5.79 0.59 0.06
N TYR A 117 5.19 1.10 1.14
CA TYR A 117 5.44 0.58 2.48
C TYR A 117 4.83 -0.79 2.71
N ASP A 118 3.67 -1.08 2.11
CA ASP A 118 3.09 -2.42 2.16
C ASP A 118 4.03 -3.45 1.50
N GLU A 119 4.66 -3.13 0.37
CA GLU A 119 5.65 -4.02 -0.25
C GLU A 119 6.96 -4.10 0.55
N LEU A 120 7.40 -3.01 1.20
CA LEU A 120 8.59 -3.05 2.07
C LEU A 120 8.36 -3.93 3.30
N GLU A 121 7.20 -3.81 3.94
CA GLU A 121 6.81 -4.65 5.08
C GLU A 121 6.64 -6.11 4.67
N ARG A 122 6.10 -6.37 3.46
CA ARG A 122 6.04 -7.73 2.88
C ARG A 122 7.43 -8.29 2.66
N ALA A 123 8.33 -7.54 2.03
CA ALA A 123 9.70 -7.97 1.79
C ALA A 123 10.45 -8.30 3.09
N ALA A 124 10.28 -7.47 4.13
CA ALA A 124 10.87 -7.74 5.44
C ALA A 124 10.33 -9.04 6.05
N LYS A 125 9.02 -9.30 5.96
CA LYS A 125 8.41 -10.55 6.43
C LYS A 125 8.82 -11.77 5.60
N ASP A 126 8.97 -11.62 4.29
CA ASP A 126 9.42 -12.71 3.43
C ASP A 126 10.87 -13.08 3.76
N ALA A 127 11.71 -12.10 4.11
CA ALA A 127 13.08 -12.33 4.57
C ALA A 127 13.13 -13.14 5.88
N GLU A 128 12.18 -12.98 6.80
CA GLU A 128 12.09 -13.77 8.05
C GLU A 128 11.98 -15.29 7.81
N HIS A 129 11.48 -15.70 6.64
CA HIS A 129 11.31 -17.11 6.28
C HIS A 129 12.55 -17.70 5.59
N SER A 130 13.60 -16.90 5.38
CA SER A 130 14.82 -17.35 4.72
C SER A 130 15.65 -18.29 5.60
N ARG A 131 16.36 -19.23 4.97
CA ARG A 131 17.18 -20.19 5.69
C ARG A 131 18.37 -19.48 6.33
N GLY A 132 18.49 -19.59 7.66
CA GLY A 132 19.56 -18.92 8.42
C GLY A 132 19.22 -17.47 8.79
N TYR A 133 17.94 -17.09 8.74
CA TYR A 133 17.48 -15.80 9.23
C TYR A 133 17.82 -15.61 10.72
N ASP A 134 18.34 -14.42 11.04
CA ASP A 134 18.73 -14.04 12.40
C ASP A 134 17.72 -13.02 12.96
N HIS A 135 17.06 -13.41 14.05
CA HIS A 135 16.02 -12.60 14.71
C HIS A 135 16.57 -11.44 15.54
N ILE A 136 17.89 -11.34 15.71
CA ILE A 136 18.53 -10.33 16.59
C ILE A 136 18.15 -8.89 16.21
N PHE A 137 17.92 -8.62 14.92
CA PHE A 137 17.62 -7.29 14.40
C PHE A 137 16.13 -7.03 14.12
N ASP A 138 15.21 -7.97 14.37
CA ASP A 138 13.79 -7.85 14.00
C ASP A 138 13.14 -6.59 14.58
N LYS A 139 13.37 -6.35 15.87
CA LYS A 139 12.87 -5.15 16.55
C LYS A 139 13.44 -3.88 15.93
N LEU A 140 14.73 -3.87 15.59
CA LEU A 140 15.38 -2.73 14.96
C LEU A 140 14.84 -2.48 13.56
N LYS A 141 14.72 -3.53 12.73
CA LYS A 141 14.16 -3.47 11.37
C LYS A 141 12.75 -2.89 11.39
N LYS A 142 11.88 -3.41 12.26
CA LYS A 142 10.50 -2.93 12.42
C LYS A 142 10.43 -1.46 12.84
N GLU A 143 11.26 -1.06 13.80
CA GLU A 143 11.30 0.33 14.25
C GLU A 143 11.85 1.25 13.16
N VAL A 144 12.89 0.86 12.44
CA VAL A 144 13.45 1.64 11.33
C VAL A 144 12.43 1.82 10.21
N ILE A 145 11.69 0.77 9.83
CA ILE A 145 10.61 0.88 8.83
C ILE A 145 9.54 1.86 9.32
N THR A 146 9.11 1.73 10.58
CA THR A 146 8.09 2.61 11.19
C THR A 146 8.54 4.07 11.23
N GLN A 147 9.77 4.33 11.69
CA GLN A 147 10.33 5.69 11.72
C GLN A 147 10.53 6.26 10.33
N THR A 148 10.98 5.44 9.36
CA THR A 148 11.15 5.87 7.97
C THR A 148 9.80 6.26 7.39
N ARG A 149 8.75 5.45 7.62
CA ARG A 149 7.36 5.78 7.24
C ARG A 149 6.91 7.08 7.90
N ASN A 150 7.07 7.24 9.20
CA ASN A 150 6.56 8.42 9.89
C ASN A 150 7.29 9.73 9.49
N ARG A 151 8.55 9.63 9.04
CA ARG A 151 9.38 10.80 8.70
C ARG A 151 9.45 11.10 7.20
N HIS A 152 9.18 10.13 6.34
CA HIS A 152 9.33 10.31 4.91
C HIS A 152 8.26 11.29 4.40
N GLN A 153 8.73 12.34 3.74
CA GLN A 153 7.92 13.35 3.09
C GLN A 153 8.19 13.29 1.59
N TRP A 154 7.15 13.09 0.79
CA TRP A 154 7.27 13.20 -0.65
C TRP A 154 7.53 14.65 -1.06
N ASP A 155 8.20 14.82 -2.21
CA ASP A 155 8.31 16.11 -2.85
C ASP A 155 6.91 16.66 -3.16
N GLY A 156 6.55 17.81 -2.60
CA GLY A 156 5.27 18.48 -2.86
C GLY A 156 5.04 18.79 -4.34
N LYS A 157 6.10 18.85 -5.16
CA LYS A 157 6.00 18.96 -6.62
C LYS A 157 5.35 17.74 -7.27
N ALA A 158 5.37 16.57 -6.63
CA ALA A 158 4.74 15.35 -7.16
C ALA A 158 3.23 15.55 -7.38
N ILE A 159 2.55 16.19 -6.43
CA ILE A 159 1.12 16.53 -6.53
C ILE A 159 0.88 17.43 -7.75
N THR A 160 1.74 18.45 -7.93
CA THR A 160 1.64 19.38 -9.06
C THR A 160 1.85 18.69 -10.39
N ARG A 161 2.85 17.78 -10.49
CA ARG A 161 3.11 17.00 -11.69
C ARG A 161 1.95 16.07 -12.03
N LEU A 162 1.41 15.36 -11.03
CA LEU A 162 0.27 14.47 -11.22
C LEU A 162 -0.96 15.25 -11.69
N ARG A 163 -1.21 16.44 -11.13
CA ARG A 163 -2.29 17.33 -11.59
C ARG A 163 -2.18 17.66 -13.08
N VAL A 164 -0.99 18.00 -13.56
CA VAL A 164 -0.77 18.31 -14.99
C VAL A 164 -1.01 17.08 -15.86
N ILE A 165 -0.48 15.92 -15.46
CA ILE A 165 -0.65 14.65 -16.21
C ILE A 165 -2.14 14.28 -16.27
N GLN A 166 -2.81 14.25 -15.11
CA GLN A 166 -4.21 13.88 -15.00
C GLN A 166 -5.12 14.85 -15.76
N GLY A 167 -4.86 16.16 -15.68
CA GLY A 167 -5.59 17.15 -16.47
C GLY A 167 -5.43 16.92 -17.98
N THR A 168 -4.20 16.71 -18.44
CA THR A 168 -3.92 16.40 -19.85
C THR A 168 -4.62 15.13 -20.30
N THR A 169 -4.67 14.09 -19.45
CA THR A 169 -5.36 12.84 -19.75
C THR A 169 -6.89 13.01 -19.81
N LEU A 170 -7.47 13.89 -18.97
CA LEU A 170 -8.92 14.15 -19.00
C LEU A 170 -9.35 15.01 -20.19
N ASP A 171 -8.47 15.90 -20.66
CA ASP A 171 -8.70 16.71 -21.85
C ASP A 171 -8.61 15.89 -23.16
N ASP A 172 -8.03 14.69 -23.09
CA ASP A 172 -7.97 13.77 -24.22
C ASP A 172 -9.28 12.95 -24.34
N HIS A 173 -10.13 13.36 -25.27
CA HIS A 173 -11.39 12.67 -25.58
C HIS A 173 -11.23 11.49 -26.55
N THR A 174 -10.00 11.11 -26.91
CA THR A 174 -9.79 10.10 -27.95
C THR A 174 -9.60 8.71 -27.36
N VAL A 175 -10.33 7.74 -27.92
CA VAL A 175 -10.13 6.31 -27.62
C VAL A 175 -9.37 5.71 -28.80
N HIS A 176 -8.08 5.47 -28.61
CA HIS A 176 -7.19 5.14 -29.74
C HIS A 176 -7.38 3.73 -30.28
N THR A 177 -7.90 2.79 -29.48
CA THR A 177 -8.05 1.39 -29.89
C THR A 177 -9.33 0.76 -29.35
N LYS A 178 -9.86 -0.22 -30.09
CA LYS A 178 -10.99 -1.05 -29.64
C LYS A 178 -10.68 -1.76 -28.31
N ALA A 179 -9.46 -2.28 -28.14
CA ALA A 179 -9.07 -2.97 -26.92
C ALA A 179 -9.14 -2.06 -25.68
N GLN A 180 -8.75 -0.79 -25.82
CA GLN A 180 -8.88 0.20 -24.73
C GLN A 180 -10.35 0.50 -24.42
N TRP A 181 -11.19 0.64 -25.44
CA TRP A 181 -12.64 0.82 -25.26
C TRP A 181 -13.26 -0.36 -24.49
N ASP A 182 -13.03 -1.58 -24.97
CA ASP A 182 -13.58 -2.80 -24.38
C ASP A 182 -13.09 -2.95 -22.92
N ALA A 183 -11.82 -2.66 -22.64
CA ALA A 183 -11.28 -2.69 -21.28
C ALA A 183 -11.93 -1.65 -20.35
N ALA A 184 -12.21 -0.44 -20.85
CA ALA A 184 -12.87 0.61 -20.07
C ALA A 184 -14.34 0.27 -19.79
N VAL A 185 -15.06 -0.26 -20.79
CA VAL A 185 -16.45 -0.70 -20.63
C VAL A 185 -16.55 -1.84 -19.64
N ASN A 186 -15.73 -2.89 -19.79
CA ASN A 186 -15.71 -4.03 -18.87
C ASN A 186 -15.39 -3.57 -17.44
N PHE A 187 -14.42 -2.66 -17.27
CA PHE A 187 -14.09 -2.11 -15.96
C PHE A 187 -15.27 -1.36 -15.32
N LEU A 188 -15.98 -0.53 -16.09
CA LEU A 188 -17.15 0.19 -15.58
C LEU A 188 -18.30 -0.76 -15.24
N GLU A 189 -18.53 -1.77 -16.07
CA GLU A 189 -19.55 -2.80 -15.84
C GLU A 189 -19.26 -3.60 -14.56
N ASP A 190 -18.03 -4.09 -14.39
CA ASP A 190 -17.58 -4.78 -13.18
C ASP A 190 -17.75 -3.89 -11.93
N ALA A 191 -17.37 -2.62 -12.04
CA ALA A 191 -17.50 -1.63 -10.98
C ALA A 191 -18.96 -1.40 -10.57
N LEU A 192 -19.86 -1.27 -11.54
CA LEU A 192 -21.30 -1.10 -11.30
C LEU A 192 -21.90 -2.34 -10.64
N TYR A 193 -21.57 -3.54 -11.13
CA TYR A 193 -22.03 -4.78 -10.53
C TYR A 193 -21.55 -4.94 -9.09
N ALA A 194 -20.28 -4.62 -8.82
CA ALA A 194 -19.74 -4.62 -7.46
C ALA A 194 -20.50 -3.64 -6.56
N ARG A 195 -20.72 -2.39 -7.02
CA ARG A 195 -21.45 -1.38 -6.24
C ARG A 195 -22.91 -1.76 -5.98
N ILE A 196 -23.61 -2.31 -6.98
CA ILE A 196 -24.99 -2.80 -6.81
C ILE A 196 -25.04 -3.93 -5.77
N LYS A 197 -24.07 -4.84 -5.80
CA LYS A 197 -23.97 -5.92 -4.81
C LYS A 197 -23.76 -5.36 -3.40
N GLU A 198 -22.86 -4.40 -3.23
CA GLU A 198 -22.65 -3.72 -1.94
C GLU A 198 -23.91 -3.02 -1.42
N VAL A 199 -24.60 -2.27 -2.28
CA VAL A 199 -25.85 -1.56 -1.92
C VAL A 199 -26.96 -2.55 -1.55
N ASN A 200 -27.10 -3.64 -2.31
CA ASN A 200 -28.08 -4.68 -1.98
C ASN A 200 -27.77 -5.38 -0.64
N GLN A 201 -26.49 -5.62 -0.34
CA GLN A 201 -26.07 -6.14 0.96
C GLN A 201 -26.42 -5.16 2.07
N LEU A 202 -26.10 -3.87 1.91
CA LEU A 202 -26.45 -2.83 2.87
C LEU A 202 -27.97 -2.75 3.09
N ILE A 203 -28.78 -2.81 2.04
CA ILE A 203 -30.24 -2.84 2.15
C ILE A 203 -30.71 -4.08 2.91
N SER A 204 -30.11 -5.25 2.66
CA SER A 204 -30.42 -6.49 3.38
C SER A 204 -30.10 -6.36 4.87
N ASP A 205 -28.92 -5.83 5.20
CA ASP A 205 -28.48 -5.65 6.58
C ASP A 205 -29.39 -4.66 7.33
N LEU A 206 -29.81 -3.58 6.67
CA LEU A 206 -30.74 -2.59 7.23
C LEU A 206 -32.17 -3.11 7.40
N ARG A 207 -32.63 -4.00 6.52
CA ARG A 207 -33.96 -4.65 6.63
C ARG A 207 -33.98 -5.77 7.68
N GLY A 208 -32.81 -6.23 8.11
CA GLY A 208 -32.63 -7.36 9.02
C GLY A 208 -32.94 -8.72 8.36
N PRO A 209 -32.65 -9.84 9.04
CA PRO A 209 -32.88 -11.16 8.47
C PRO A 209 -34.37 -11.37 8.19
N GLY A 210 -34.66 -11.76 6.95
CA GLY A 210 -35.98 -12.21 6.53
C GLY A 210 -36.48 -13.41 7.32
N LEU A 211 -37.79 -13.69 7.20
CA LEU A 211 -38.46 -14.71 8.00
C LEU A 211 -37.76 -16.07 7.95
N LEU A 212 -37.28 -16.53 6.79
CA LEU A 212 -36.57 -17.80 6.63
C LEU A 212 -35.12 -17.77 7.15
N SER A 213 -34.39 -16.67 6.97
CA SER A 213 -33.02 -16.52 7.51
C SER A 213 -32.97 -16.45 9.04
N ARG A 214 -34.09 -16.08 9.70
CA ARG A 214 -34.23 -16.18 11.17
C ARG A 214 -34.35 -17.60 11.69
N TRP A 215 -34.62 -18.58 10.84
CA TRP A 215 -34.68 -20.00 11.22
C TRP A 215 -33.33 -20.72 11.05
N VAL A 216 -32.37 -20.12 10.33
CA VAL A 216 -31.06 -20.73 10.01
C VAL A 216 -29.92 -20.11 10.82
N HIS A 217 -30.15 -18.95 11.44
CA HIS A 217 -29.30 -18.36 12.49
C HIS A 217 -29.84 -18.72 13.87
#